data_AF-A0A842MYZ1-F1
#
_entry.id   AF-A0A842MYZ1-F1
#
_cell.length_a   1.000
_cell.length_b   1.000
_cell.length_c   1.000
_cell.angle_alpha   90.00
_cell.angle_beta   90.00
_cell.angle_gamma   90.00
#
_symmetry.space_group_name_H-M   'P 1'
#
loop_
_entity.id
_entity.type
_entity.pdbx_description
1 polymer ?
#
loop_
_entity_poly.entity_id
_entity_poly.type
_entity_poly.pdbx_seq_one_letter_code
_entity_poly.pdbx_strand_id
1 'polypeptide(L)'
;MKKAIPSFLVLVLALVAFVCLTWGFYYEWPDYVHMDYGFPLTWATHTYSTIIGPPAAPWQVDILALQIDLIFWLGLIVVVAFVGEMLKRSD
;
A
#
# COMPACT_ATOMS: atom_id res chain seq x y z
N MET A 1 -9.19 -7.82 -28.63
CA MET A 1 -9.47 -8.03 -27.19
C MET A 1 -8.25 -8.49 -26.39
N LYS A 2 -7.41 -9.43 -26.88
CA LYS A 2 -6.25 -9.97 -26.12
C LYS A 2 -5.23 -8.94 -25.61
N LYS A 3 -4.95 -7.86 -26.36
CA LYS A 3 -3.97 -6.82 -25.98
C LYS A 3 -4.40 -5.93 -24.80
N ALA A 4 -5.70 -5.87 -24.48
CA ALA A 4 -6.23 -5.00 -23.41
C ALA A 4 -6.09 -5.61 -22.01
N ILE A 5 -5.99 -6.94 -21.91
CA ILE A 5 -5.94 -7.68 -20.65
C ILE A 5 -4.73 -7.29 -19.77
N PRO A 6 -3.48 -7.27 -20.27
CA PRO A 6 -2.34 -6.91 -19.44
C PRO A 6 -2.34 -5.44 -19.02
N SER A 7 -2.82 -4.52 -19.88
CA SER A 7 -2.96 -3.11 -19.52
C SER A 7 -4.02 -2.89 -18.44
N PHE A 8 -5.14 -3.63 -18.52
CA PHE A 8 -6.17 -3.61 -17.49
C PHE A 8 -5.64 -4.15 -16.14
N LEU A 9 -4.88 -5.25 -16.15
CA LEU A 9 -4.29 -5.80 -14.93
C LEU A 9 -3.31 -4.84 -14.25
N VAL A 10 -2.48 -4.13 -15.02
CA VAL A 10 -1.59 -3.10 -14.48
C VAL A 10 -2.39 -1.98 -13.81
N LEU A 11 -3.49 -1.55 -14.42
CA LEU A 11 -4.39 -0.53 -13.87
C LEU A 11 -5.01 -0.98 -12.54
N VAL A 12 -5.54 -2.20 -12.50
CA VAL A 12 -6.10 -2.79 -11.27
C VAL A 12 -5.04 -2.89 -10.19
N LEU A 13 -3.83 -3.35 -10.53
CA LEU A 13 -2.76 -3.52 -9.56
C LEU A 13 -2.27 -2.19 -9.00
N ALA A 14 -2.20 -1.14 -9.82
CA ALA A 14 -1.87 0.21 -9.36
C ALA A 14 -2.92 0.76 -8.38
N LEU A 15 -4.22 0.51 -8.64
CA LEU A 15 -5.29 0.88 -7.72
C LEU A 15 -5.19 0.11 -6.40
N VAL A 16 -4.93 -1.20 -6.45
CA VAL A 16 -4.72 -2.01 -5.25
C VAL A 16 -3.51 -1.51 -4.47
N ALA A 17 -2.38 -1.24 -5.13
CA ALA A 17 -1.19 -0.68 -4.48
C ALA A 17 -1.51 0.65 -3.78
N PHE A 18 -2.22 1.56 -4.45
CA PHE A 18 -2.64 2.83 -3.86
C PHE A 18 -3.48 2.62 -2.59
N VAL A 19 -4.47 1.73 -2.64
CA VAL A 19 -5.30 1.39 -1.48
C VAL A 19 -4.45 0.77 -0.38
N CYS A 20 -3.64 -0.25 -0.68
CA CYS A 20 -2.80 -0.92 0.31
C CYS A 20 -1.80 0.02 1.00
N LEU A 21 -1.25 1.00 0.27
CA LEU A 21 -0.31 1.97 0.84
C LEU A 21 -0.96 3.05 1.70
N THR A 22 -2.23 3.38 1.44
CA THR A 22 -2.91 4.55 2.04
C THR A 22 -4.09 4.20 2.94
N TRP A 23 -4.57 2.97 2.89
CA TRP A 23 -5.67 2.51 3.72
C TRP A 23 -5.17 2.25 5.13
N GLY A 24 -5.82 2.89 6.10
CA GLY A 24 -5.50 2.72 7.50
C GLY A 24 -6.31 1.60 8.15
N PHE A 25 -5.63 0.77 8.93
CA PHE A 25 -6.24 -0.23 9.81
C PHE A 25 -6.42 0.39 11.20
N TYR A 26 -7.67 0.61 11.56
CA TYR A 26 -8.07 1.20 12.83
C TYR A 26 -8.17 0.13 13.92
N TYR A 27 -7.58 0.39 15.10
CA TYR A 27 -7.78 -0.43 16.29
C TYR A 27 -7.70 0.39 17.57
N GLU A 28 -8.48 -0.02 18.56
CA GLU A 28 -8.65 0.71 19.82
C GLU A 28 -7.92 0.00 20.96
N TRP A 29 -7.28 0.81 21.79
CA TRP A 29 -6.74 0.46 23.09
C TRP A 29 -7.45 1.35 24.12
N PRO A 30 -7.52 0.97 25.41
CA PRO A 30 -8.29 1.70 26.41
C PRO A 30 -8.07 3.22 26.44
N ASP A 31 -6.82 3.65 26.23
CA ASP A 31 -6.40 5.05 26.33
C ASP A 31 -5.93 5.65 24.99
N TYR A 32 -5.88 4.81 23.94
CA TYR A 32 -5.27 5.15 22.66
C TYR A 32 -6.03 4.55 21.48
N VAL A 33 -6.09 5.29 20.38
CA VAL A 33 -6.62 4.81 19.11
C VAL A 33 -5.48 4.80 18.11
N HIS A 34 -5.26 3.68 17.46
CA HIS A 34 -4.19 3.53 16.48
C HIS A 34 -4.77 3.38 15.07
N MET A 35 -4.06 3.92 14.10
CA MET A 35 -4.34 3.76 12.68
C MET A 35 -3.03 3.43 11.96
N ASP A 36 -2.91 2.17 11.54
CA ASP A 36 -1.72 1.65 10.87
C ASP A 36 -1.90 1.68 9.35
N TYR A 37 -0.89 2.14 8.62
CA TYR A 37 -0.89 2.29 7.18
C TYR A 37 0.23 1.47 6.56
N GLY A 38 -0.06 0.87 5.41
CA GLY A 38 0.90 0.10 4.64
C GLY A 38 0.56 -1.37 4.54
N PHE A 39 1.10 -1.98 3.48
CA PHE A 39 1.06 -3.41 3.22
C PHE A 39 2.07 -3.69 2.09
N PRO A 40 2.93 -4.71 2.21
CA PRO A 40 2.94 -5.76 3.23
C PRO A 40 3.48 -5.36 4.61
N LEU A 41 4.18 -4.23 4.74
CA LEU A 41 4.69 -3.74 6.02
C LEU A 41 3.92 -2.49 6.47
N THR A 42 3.84 -2.27 7.78
CA THR A 42 3.31 -1.00 8.31
C THR A 42 4.40 0.06 8.21
N TRP A 43 4.19 1.08 7.37
CA TRP A 43 5.15 2.18 7.21
C TRP A 43 4.79 3.42 8.02
N ALA A 44 3.52 3.58 8.41
CA ALA A 44 3.11 4.64 9.30
C ALA A 44 2.06 4.17 10.30
N THR A 45 2.22 4.59 11.54
CA THR A 45 1.22 4.43 12.60
C THR A 45 0.87 5.81 13.13
N HIS A 46 -0.43 6.11 13.17
CA HIS A 46 -0.95 7.31 13.80
C HIS A 46 -1.70 6.92 15.07
N THR A 47 -1.22 7.39 16.23
CA THR A 47 -1.82 7.07 17.52
C THR A 47 -2.48 8.30 18.10
N TYR A 48 -3.76 8.27 18.46
CA TYR A 48 -4.47 9.35 19.15
C TYR A 48 -4.70 8.98 20.62
N SER A 49 -4.44 9.90 21.56
CA SER A 49 -4.87 9.71 22.95
C SER A 49 -6.33 10.12 23.14
N THR A 50 -7.12 9.24 23.74
CA THR A 50 -8.53 9.53 24.08
C THR A 50 -8.67 10.46 25.29
N ILE A 51 -7.61 10.61 26.09
CA ILE A 51 -7.57 11.41 27.33
C ILE A 51 -7.05 12.82 27.07
N ILE A 52 -5.95 12.95 26.31
CA ILE A 52 -5.24 14.21 26.07
C ILE A 52 -5.73 14.91 24.79
N GLY A 53 -6.39 14.16 23.89
CA GLY A 53 -6.89 14.66 22.62
C GLY A 53 -5.79 14.78 21.54
N PRO A 54 -6.08 15.51 20.44
CA PRO A 54 -5.21 15.62 19.25
C PRO A 54 -3.75 16.06 19.47
N PRO A 55 -3.37 16.86 20.49
CA PRO A 55 -1.97 17.25 20.70
C PRO A 55 -1.05 16.06 20.99
N ALA A 56 -1.60 14.93 21.46
CA ALA A 56 -0.87 13.70 21.71
C ALA A 56 -1.01 12.70 20.56
N ALA A 57 -1.16 13.19 19.31
CA ALA A 57 -1.30 12.35 18.12
C ALA A 57 -0.02 12.24 17.26
N PRO A 58 1.02 11.50 17.70
CA PRO A 58 2.26 11.38 16.92
C PRO A 58 2.08 10.45 15.72
N TRP A 59 2.69 10.85 14.60
CA TRP A 59 2.97 9.95 13.48
C TRP A 59 4.29 9.24 13.74
N GLN A 60 4.26 7.91 13.78
CA GLN A 60 5.44 7.07 13.75
C GLN A 60 5.63 6.59 12.33
N VAL A 61 6.73 6.99 11.69
CA VAL A 61 7.01 6.68 10.28
C VAL A 61 8.26 5.84 10.18
N ASP A 62 8.14 4.64 9.61
CA ASP A 62 9.25 3.79 9.24
C ASP A 62 9.52 3.94 7.74
N ILE A 63 10.58 4.68 7.43
CA ILE A 63 10.99 4.98 6.04
C ILE A 63 11.49 3.72 5.33
N LEU A 64 12.09 2.77 6.06
CA LEU A 64 12.57 1.52 5.46
C LEU A 64 11.40 0.64 5.06
N ALA A 65 10.38 0.53 5.92
CA ALA A 65 9.13 -0.17 5.60
C ALA A 65 8.44 0.46 4.37
N LEU A 66 8.35 1.80 4.31
CA LEU A 66 7.79 2.50 3.14
C LEU A 66 8.56 2.15 1.85
N GLN A 67 9.89 2.14 1.90
CA GLN A 67 10.71 1.80 0.75
C GLN A 67 10.47 0.35 0.29
N ILE A 68 10.41 -0.60 1.22
CA ILE A 68 10.15 -2.01 0.93
C ILE A 68 8.77 -2.18 0.29
N ASP A 69 7.74 -1.54 0.83
CA ASP A 69 6.38 -1.57 0.29
C ASP A 69 6.33 -1.00 -1.14
N LEU A 70 7.00 0.14 -1.37
CA LEU A 70 7.08 0.74 -2.71
C LEU A 70 7.80 -0.18 -3.70
N ILE A 71 8.93 -0.78 -3.30
CA ILE A 71 9.67 -1.73 -4.14
C ILE A 71 8.81 -2.96 -4.44
N PHE A 72 8.08 -3.48 -3.46
CA PHE A 72 7.18 -4.62 -3.63
C PHE A 72 6.10 -4.33 -4.67
N TRP A 73 5.36 -3.24 -4.51
CA TRP A 73 4.24 -2.91 -5.41
C TRP A 73 4.70 -2.50 -6.81
N LEU A 74 5.70 -1.63 -6.91
CA LEU A 74 6.25 -1.22 -8.21
C LEU A 74 6.92 -2.39 -8.92
N GLY A 75 7.65 -3.24 -8.19
CA GLY A 75 8.25 -4.45 -8.72
C GLY A 75 7.20 -5.40 -9.30
N LEU A 76 6.11 -5.62 -8.58
CA LEU A 76 5.01 -6.47 -9.06
C LEU A 76 4.35 -5.91 -10.33
N ILE A 77 4.13 -4.60 -10.40
CA ILE A 77 3.62 -3.93 -11.60
C ILE A 77 4.55 -4.13 -12.79
N VAL A 78 5.86 -3.96 -12.60
CA VAL A 78 6.86 -4.17 -13.66
C VAL A 78 6.85 -5.61 -14.15
N VAL A 79 6.80 -6.59 -13.25
CA VAL A 79 6.74 -8.02 -13.60
C VAL A 79 5.49 -8.33 -14.41
N VAL A 80 4.31 -7.89 -13.95
CA VAL A 80 3.04 -8.12 -14.65
C VAL A 80 3.04 -7.46 -16.03
N ALA A 81 3.54 -6.23 -16.14
CA ALA A 81 3.67 -5.53 -17.41
C ALA A 81 4.61 -6.28 -18.37
N PHE A 82 5.77 -6.72 -17.89
CA PHE A 82 6.75 -7.45 -18.68
C PHE A 82 6.20 -8.79 -19.20
N VAL A 83 5.60 -9.59 -18.32
CA VAL A 83 4.97 -10.86 -18.69
C VAL A 83 3.82 -10.62 -19.68
N GLY A 84 3.02 -9.59 -19.44
CA GLY A 84 1.95 -9.18 -20.34
C GLY A 84 2.45 -8.85 -21.76
N GLU A 85 3.59 -8.17 -21.89
CA GLU A 85 4.21 -7.90 -23.19
C GLU A 85 4.81 -9.14 -23.83
N MET A 86 5.42 -10.06 -23.06
CA MET A 86 5.93 -11.33 -23.60
C MET A 86 4.80 -12.19 -24.19
N LEU A 87 3.66 -12.28 -23.49
CA LEU A 87 2.49 -13.02 -23.97
C LEU A 87 1.89 -12.41 -25.25
N LYS A 88 1.91 -11.08 -25.38
CA LYS A 88 1.48 -10.41 -26.63
C LYS A 88 2.37 -10.73 -27.82
N ARG A 89 3.65 -11.06 -27.60
CA ARG A 89 4.64 -11.35 -28.67
C ARG A 89 4.61 -12.80 -29.14
N SER A 90 4.07 -13.71 -28.34
CA SER A 90 3.97 -15.14 -28.68
C SER A 90 2.70 -15.50 -29.46
N ASP A 91 1.72 -14.60 -29.53
CA ASP A 91 0.49 -14.68 -30.35
C ASP A 91 0.70 -14.02 -31.73
#